data_AF-A0A2E3HC23-F1
#
_entry.id   AF-A0A2E3HC23-F1
#
_cell.length_a   1.000
_cell.length_b   1.000
_cell.length_c   1.000
_cell.angle_alpha   90.00
_cell.angle_beta   90.00
_cell.angle_gamma   90.00
#
_symmetry.space_group_name_H-M   'P 1'
#
loop_
_entity.id
_entity.type
_entity.pdbx_description
1 polymer ?
#
loop_
_entity_poly.entity_id
_entity_poly.type
_entity_poly.pdbx_seq_one_letter_code
_entity_poly.pdbx_strand_id
1 'polypeptide(L)'
;MAGLSTRSNKALNLGYFTILKMNSNILFCVLAAIGISSLAAVEPITPAAAAGNSKEKLLKVRPRMTHEQLARLQRPRDPKLSRQTVRLSDVEQQRARQADSEGSAKLAKARESLVARSTIVSGSSSWTIVPRGAVLVTPTRFKGRVDGKRAGKLVTWRDFYAKNGSWIRLLPVTLAQATGQDPLKAEYLESLKRSGLLVVAVCQGGPISVNLPVEGKEPPKLAKPVKAAEWKSASRR
;
A
#
# COMPACT_ATOMS: atom_id res chain seq x y z
N MET A 1 -63.32 19.42 -33.07
CA MET A 1 -62.25 18.40 -32.93
C MET A 1 -61.56 18.67 -31.59
N ALA A 2 -61.99 18.02 -30.52
CA ALA A 2 -61.32 16.83 -29.95
C ALA A 2 -59.80 17.10 -29.79
N GLY A 3 -59.25 17.43 -28.63
CA GLY A 3 -59.48 16.91 -27.29
C GLY A 3 -58.34 15.95 -26.97
N LEU A 4 -57.53 16.23 -25.94
CA LEU A 4 -56.74 15.23 -25.20
C LEU A 4 -56.20 15.85 -23.91
N SER A 5 -57.01 15.65 -22.88
CA SER A 5 -56.64 15.61 -21.47
C SER A 5 -55.85 14.33 -21.21
N THR A 6 -54.77 14.40 -20.43
CA THR A 6 -54.46 13.42 -19.37
C THR A 6 -53.35 13.97 -18.47
N ARG A 7 -53.77 14.60 -17.37
CA ARG A 7 -52.98 14.67 -16.13
C ARG A 7 -53.01 13.28 -15.50
N SER A 8 -51.86 12.68 -15.22
CA SER A 8 -51.79 11.47 -14.40
C SER A 8 -50.80 11.67 -13.25
N ASN A 9 -51.39 11.71 -12.06
CA ASN A 9 -50.76 11.77 -10.75
C ASN A 9 -49.89 10.52 -10.53
N LYS A 10 -48.60 10.71 -10.20
CA LYS A 10 -47.84 9.67 -9.49
C LYS A 10 -47.74 10.03 -8.02
N ALA A 11 -48.43 9.22 -7.24
CA ALA A 11 -48.56 9.26 -5.80
C ALA A 11 -47.21 9.30 -5.10
N LEU A 12 -47.08 10.23 -4.16
CA LEU A 12 -46.07 10.25 -3.12
C LEU A 12 -46.36 9.11 -2.15
N ASN A 13 -45.59 8.04 -2.24
CA ASN A 13 -45.57 6.99 -1.22
C ASN A 13 -44.72 7.49 -0.04
N LEU A 14 -45.38 8.12 0.95
CA LEU A 14 -44.82 8.34 2.28
C LEU A 14 -44.83 7.01 3.04
N GLY A 15 -43.74 6.25 2.91
CA GLY A 15 -43.48 5.04 3.68
C GLY A 15 -42.75 5.35 4.98
N TYR A 16 -43.53 5.37 6.07
CA TYR A 16 -43.19 5.06 7.48
C TYR A 16 -41.72 5.13 7.91
N PHE A 17 -41.43 6.20 8.67
CA PHE A 17 -40.21 6.41 9.44
C PHE A 17 -40.36 5.77 10.82
N THR A 18 -39.87 4.54 11.01
CA THR A 18 -39.87 3.87 12.32
C THR A 18 -38.67 4.35 13.13
N ILE A 19 -38.92 5.23 14.10
CA ILE A 19 -37.94 5.74 15.07
C ILE A 19 -37.68 4.64 16.11
N LEU A 20 -36.56 3.91 15.96
CA LEU A 20 -36.07 2.99 16.98
C LEU A 20 -35.25 3.79 18.01
N LYS A 21 -35.93 4.16 19.10
CA LYS A 21 -35.37 4.75 20.31
C LYS A 21 -34.72 3.62 21.12
N MET A 22 -33.39 3.48 21.04
CA MET A 22 -32.65 2.54 21.91
C MET A 22 -31.97 3.29 23.06
N ASN A 23 -32.22 2.74 24.25
CA ASN A 23 -31.91 3.26 25.57
C ASN A 23 -30.42 3.55 25.78
N SER A 24 -30.17 4.73 26.32
CA SER A 24 -29.00 5.10 27.10
C SER A 24 -29.19 4.56 28.51
N ASN A 25 -28.37 3.60 28.93
CA ASN A 25 -27.98 3.28 30.32
C ASN A 25 -27.00 2.09 30.33
N ILE A 26 -26.16 2.00 31.37
CA ILE A 26 -24.94 1.18 31.55
C ILE A 26 -23.70 2.00 31.15
N LEU A 27 -23.14 2.90 31.96
CA LEU A 27 -22.99 3.01 33.42
C LEU A 27 -22.18 1.84 34.05
N PHE A 28 -20.90 2.16 34.32
CA PHE A 28 -19.95 1.55 35.28
C PHE A 28 -19.41 0.13 35.00
N CYS A 29 -18.07 0.04 34.83
CA CYS A 29 -17.21 -0.52 35.88
C CYS A 29 -15.72 -0.23 35.58
N VAL A 30 -15.12 0.54 36.49
CA VAL A 30 -13.68 0.70 36.72
C VAL A 30 -13.12 -0.64 37.20
N LEU A 31 -11.94 -1.05 36.73
CA LEU A 31 -10.96 -1.76 37.57
C LEU A 31 -9.58 -1.74 36.92
N ALA A 32 -8.63 -1.21 37.69
CA ALA A 32 -7.21 -1.19 37.43
C ALA A 32 -6.61 -2.60 37.54
N ALA A 33 -5.61 -2.90 36.72
CA ALA A 33 -4.66 -3.98 37.00
C ALA A 33 -3.27 -3.56 36.53
N ILE A 34 -2.45 -3.26 37.55
CA ILE A 34 -1.01 -3.09 37.54
C ILE A 34 -0.37 -4.48 37.36
N GLY A 35 0.68 -4.60 36.55
CA GLY A 35 1.54 -5.79 36.45
C GLY A 35 2.73 -5.50 35.53
N ILE A 36 3.87 -5.01 36.05
CA ILE A 36 4.97 -5.76 36.69
C ILE A 36 5.75 -6.64 35.67
N SER A 37 6.86 -6.06 35.23
CA SER A 37 8.21 -6.62 35.00
C SER A 37 8.41 -8.03 34.46
N SER A 38 9.25 -8.12 33.42
CA SER A 38 10.40 -9.02 33.41
C SER A 38 11.56 -8.47 32.59
N LEU A 39 12.68 -8.21 33.26
CA LEU A 39 14.00 -7.99 32.68
C LEU A 39 14.55 -9.37 32.29
N ALA A 40 14.67 -9.64 30.98
CA ALA A 40 15.37 -10.82 30.49
C ALA A 40 16.86 -10.50 30.34
N ALA A 41 17.68 -11.18 31.13
CA ALA A 41 19.13 -11.14 31.09
C ALA A 41 19.65 -11.67 29.74
N VAL A 42 20.52 -10.89 29.10
CA VAL A 42 21.27 -11.29 27.90
C VAL A 42 22.61 -11.86 28.37
N GLU A 43 22.79 -13.16 28.23
CA GLU A 43 24.09 -13.79 28.43
C GLU A 43 25.01 -13.55 27.22
N PRO A 44 26.28 -13.16 27.43
CA PRO A 44 27.26 -13.07 26.36
C PRO A 44 27.80 -14.45 26.00
N ILE A 45 27.59 -14.85 24.75
CA ILE A 45 28.21 -16.03 24.14
C ILE A 45 29.72 -15.77 24.02
N THR A 46 30.52 -16.51 24.78
CA THR A 46 31.97 -16.64 24.60
C THR A 46 32.26 -17.57 23.43
N PRO A 47 33.04 -17.15 22.41
CA PRO A 47 33.54 -18.07 21.41
C PRO A 47 34.74 -18.85 21.97
N ALA A 48 34.58 -20.17 22.02
CA ALA A 48 35.64 -21.13 22.31
C ALA A 48 36.77 -21.04 21.27
N ALA A 49 37.99 -20.90 21.76
CA ALA A 49 39.22 -20.92 20.98
C ALA A 49 39.48 -22.34 20.46
N ALA A 50 39.42 -22.52 19.14
CA ALA A 50 39.95 -23.70 18.47
C ALA A 50 41.35 -23.36 17.91
N ALA A 51 42.38 -23.84 18.60
CA ALA A 51 43.76 -23.82 18.16
C ALA A 51 43.95 -24.80 16.99
N GLY A 52 43.99 -24.26 15.77
CA GLY A 52 44.31 -25.01 14.56
C GLY A 52 45.54 -24.40 13.89
N ASN A 53 46.62 -25.19 13.81
CA ASN A 53 47.87 -24.88 13.11
C ASN A 53 47.64 -24.51 11.64
N SER A 54 47.50 -23.22 11.36
CA SER A 54 47.48 -22.69 10.00
C SER A 54 48.86 -22.18 9.63
N LYS A 55 49.52 -22.92 8.72
CA LYS A 55 50.66 -22.45 7.91
C LYS A 55 50.43 -20.99 7.53
N GLU A 56 51.34 -20.12 7.95
CA GLU A 56 51.36 -18.69 7.63
C GLU A 56 51.36 -18.50 6.11
N LYS A 57 50.16 -18.42 5.53
CA LYS A 57 49.99 -17.82 4.22
C LYS A 57 50.33 -16.36 4.43
N LEU A 58 51.53 -15.97 4.01
CA LEU A 58 52.00 -14.59 3.93
C LEU A 58 50.83 -13.72 3.44
N LEU A 59 50.14 -13.07 4.38
CA LEU A 59 49.00 -12.22 4.08
C LEU A 59 49.57 -11.04 3.31
N LYS A 60 49.42 -11.06 1.99
CA LYS A 60 49.73 -9.93 1.13
C LYS A 60 48.71 -8.84 1.46
N VAL A 61 48.95 -8.13 2.56
CA VAL A 61 48.13 -7.01 3.02
C VAL A 61 48.20 -5.98 1.91
N ARG A 62 47.08 -5.79 1.20
CA ARG A 62 46.98 -4.73 0.20
C ARG A 62 47.20 -3.42 0.95
N PRO A 63 48.16 -2.58 0.51
CA PRO A 63 48.40 -1.31 1.16
C PRO A 63 47.08 -0.53 1.19
N ARG A 64 46.73 -0.03 2.38
CA ARG A 64 45.56 0.84 2.53
C ARG A 64 45.80 2.09 1.70
N MET A 65 44.83 2.45 0.86
CA MET A 65 44.89 3.69 0.10
C MET A 65 45.09 4.86 1.06
N THR A 66 46.05 5.73 0.75
CA THR A 66 46.29 6.93 1.56
C THR A 66 45.15 7.93 1.35
N HIS A 67 44.95 8.84 2.32
CA HIS A 67 43.92 9.87 2.23
C HIS A 67 44.08 10.74 0.97
N GLU A 68 45.33 11.01 0.56
CA GLU A 68 45.62 11.73 -0.68
C GLU A 68 45.20 10.95 -1.93
N GLN A 69 45.39 9.63 -1.94
CA GLN A 69 44.94 8.79 -3.06
C GLN A 69 43.41 8.78 -3.14
N LEU A 70 42.71 8.74 -2.00
CA LEU A 70 41.25 8.84 -1.96
C LEU A 70 40.77 10.21 -2.44
N ALA A 71 41.42 11.30 -2.02
CA ALA A 71 41.11 12.64 -2.47
C ALA A 71 41.31 12.78 -3.98
N ARG A 72 42.36 12.17 -4.56
CA ARG A 72 42.59 12.16 -6.02
C ARG A 72 41.52 11.38 -6.78
N LEU A 73 41.00 10.28 -6.23
CA LEU A 73 39.89 9.53 -6.84
C LEU A 73 38.54 10.25 -6.73
N GLN A 74 38.34 11.05 -5.67
CA GLN A 74 37.10 11.80 -5.44
C GLN A 74 37.07 13.16 -6.14
N ARG A 75 38.19 13.67 -6.66
CA ARG A 75 38.20 14.90 -7.45
C ARG A 75 37.39 14.70 -8.74
N PRO A 76 36.41 15.58 -9.03
CA PRO A 76 35.72 15.56 -10.32
C PRO A 76 36.74 15.58 -11.46
N ARG A 77 36.71 14.56 -12.32
CA ARG A 77 37.70 14.34 -13.38
C ARG A 77 37.73 15.47 -14.41
N ASP A 78 36.65 16.25 -14.49
CA ASP A 78 36.54 17.42 -15.35
C ASP A 78 36.45 18.72 -14.54
N PRO A 79 37.41 19.65 -14.68
CA PRO A 79 37.39 20.93 -13.94
C PRO A 79 36.18 21.81 -14.31
N LYS A 80 35.56 21.57 -15.46
CA LYS A 80 34.35 22.27 -15.93
C LYS A 80 33.07 21.86 -15.18
N LEU A 81 33.02 20.65 -14.63
CA LEU A 81 31.86 20.14 -13.88
C LEU A 81 31.82 20.64 -12.43
N SER A 82 32.94 21.16 -11.90
CA SER A 82 33.03 21.65 -10.51
C SER A 82 32.09 22.83 -10.21
N ARG A 83 31.73 23.62 -11.22
CA ARG A 83 30.81 24.77 -11.10
C ARG A 83 29.35 24.40 -11.33
N GLN A 84 29.09 23.19 -11.83
CA GLN A 84 27.74 22.75 -12.13
C GLN A 84 27.25 21.92 -10.94
N THR A 85 26.43 22.52 -10.08
CA THR A 85 25.67 21.78 -9.08
C THR A 85 24.61 20.96 -9.81
N VAL A 86 25.03 19.83 -10.36
CA VAL A 86 24.13 18.90 -11.01
C VAL A 86 23.25 18.29 -9.92
N ARG A 87 21.99 18.71 -9.85
CA ARG A 87 21.03 18.02 -9.00
C ARG A 87 20.82 16.64 -9.60
N LEU A 88 20.80 15.62 -8.74
CA LEU A 88 20.53 14.23 -9.16
C LEU A 88 19.23 14.13 -10.00
N SER A 89 18.25 15.00 -9.73
CA SER A 89 17.02 15.15 -10.51
C SER A 89 17.27 15.41 -12.00
N ASP A 90 18.31 16.18 -12.34
CA ASP A 90 18.52 16.68 -13.69
C ASP A 90 19.18 15.60 -14.56
N VAL A 91 20.07 14.79 -13.98
CA VAL A 91 20.68 13.62 -14.62
C VAL A 91 19.63 12.55 -14.92
N GLU A 92 18.74 12.30 -13.96
CA GLU A 92 17.62 11.37 -14.14
C GLU A 92 16.62 11.86 -15.19
N GLN A 93 16.43 13.18 -15.31
CA GLN A 93 15.56 13.76 -16.32
C GLN A 93 16.15 13.63 -17.73
N GLN A 94 17.46 13.81 -17.90
CA GLN A 94 18.12 13.62 -19.19
C GLN A 94 18.14 12.16 -19.65
N ARG A 95 18.43 11.21 -18.76
CA ARG A 95 18.36 9.77 -19.08
C ARG A 95 16.95 9.34 -19.50
N ALA A 96 15.92 9.90 -18.87
CA ALA A 96 14.53 9.61 -19.22
C ALA A 96 14.10 10.18 -20.58
N ARG A 97 14.74 11.25 -21.07
CA ARG A 97 14.48 11.79 -22.43
C ARG A 97 15.09 10.94 -23.53
N GLN A 98 16.09 10.13 -23.21
CA GLN A 98 16.82 9.28 -24.17
C GLN A 98 16.33 7.82 -24.18
N ALA A 99 15.51 7.41 -23.21
CA ALA A 99 14.91 6.07 -23.21
C ALA A 99 13.75 6.00 -24.20
N ASP A 100 13.71 4.92 -24.98
CA ASP A 100 12.71 4.62 -26.01
C ASP A 100 11.27 4.83 -25.52
N SER A 101 10.34 5.08 -26.45
CA SER A 101 8.93 5.44 -26.19
C SER A 101 8.22 4.53 -25.18
N GLU A 102 8.55 3.24 -25.14
CA GLU A 102 8.00 2.28 -24.17
C GLU A 102 8.60 2.40 -22.76
N GLY A 103 9.90 2.68 -22.66
CA GLY A 103 10.58 2.94 -21.39
C GLY A 103 10.11 4.26 -20.76
N SER A 104 9.89 5.27 -21.61
CA SER A 104 9.35 6.56 -21.22
C SER A 104 7.95 6.46 -20.60
N ALA A 105 7.06 5.63 -21.16
CA ALA A 105 5.71 5.43 -20.60
C ALA A 105 5.72 4.76 -19.21
N LYS A 106 6.60 3.77 -18.99
CA LYS A 106 6.77 3.14 -17.67
C LYS A 106 7.37 4.11 -16.65
N LEU A 107 8.35 4.92 -17.06
CA LEU A 107 8.95 5.96 -16.22
C LEU A 107 7.95 7.09 -15.91
N ALA A 108 7.09 7.47 -16.86
CA ALA A 108 6.02 8.42 -16.65
C ALA A 108 5.02 7.92 -15.60
N LYS A 109 4.59 6.65 -15.68
CA LYS A 109 3.77 6.00 -14.64
C LYS A 109 4.46 5.94 -13.28
N ALA A 110 5.78 5.72 -13.26
CA ALA A 110 6.56 5.74 -12.01
C ALA A 110 6.63 7.15 -11.39
N ARG A 111 6.57 8.20 -12.21
CA ARG A 111 6.57 9.62 -11.80
C ARG A 111 5.18 10.16 -11.43
N GLU A 112 4.12 9.39 -11.65
CA GLU A 112 2.79 9.78 -11.20
C GLU A 112 2.78 10.00 -9.69
N SER A 113 2.12 11.07 -9.25
CA SER A 113 1.97 11.36 -7.82
C SER A 113 1.38 10.17 -7.08
N LEU A 114 1.84 9.93 -5.84
CA LEU A 114 1.28 8.88 -4.98
C LEU A 114 -0.24 8.98 -4.86
N VAL A 115 -0.76 10.22 -4.86
CA VAL A 115 -2.19 10.53 -4.83
C VAL A 115 -2.89 10.01 -6.08
N ALA A 116 -2.31 10.21 -7.27
CA ALA A 116 -2.88 9.72 -8.52
C ALA A 116 -2.96 8.19 -8.52
N ARG A 117 -1.95 7.48 -8.01
CA ARG A 117 -1.88 6.00 -7.99
C ARG A 117 -2.72 5.33 -6.91
N SER A 118 -3.42 6.12 -6.10
CA SER A 118 -4.14 5.66 -4.93
C SER A 118 -5.61 6.08 -5.00
N THR A 119 -6.43 5.43 -4.20
CA THR A 119 -7.82 5.82 -3.95
C THR A 119 -7.85 6.68 -2.69
N ILE A 120 -8.51 7.83 -2.76
CA ILE A 120 -8.64 8.74 -1.61
C ILE A 120 -9.93 8.38 -0.88
N VAL A 121 -9.85 8.20 0.44
CA VAL A 121 -11.04 8.00 1.28
C VAL A 121 -11.14 9.15 2.26
N SER A 122 -12.21 9.94 2.16
CA SER A 122 -12.48 11.08 3.02
C SER A 122 -13.50 10.75 4.11
N GLY A 123 -13.20 11.21 5.33
CA GLY A 123 -14.12 11.27 6.46
C GLY A 123 -14.64 12.69 6.65
N SER A 124 -15.22 12.98 7.82
CA SER A 124 -15.74 14.31 8.14
C SER A 124 -14.63 15.36 8.35
N SER A 125 -13.55 15.00 9.03
CA SER A 125 -12.46 15.92 9.44
C SER A 125 -11.06 15.47 9.02
N SER A 126 -10.95 14.27 8.46
CA SER A 126 -9.67 13.67 8.05
C SER A 126 -9.85 12.84 6.80
N TRP A 127 -8.77 12.64 6.05
CA TRP A 127 -8.76 11.76 4.88
C TRP A 127 -7.52 10.86 4.92
N THR A 128 -7.60 9.73 4.22
CA THR A 128 -6.50 8.77 4.09
C THR A 128 -6.33 8.38 2.64
N ILE A 129 -5.15 7.86 2.33
CA ILE A 129 -4.79 7.30 1.03
C ILE A 129 -4.79 5.79 1.16
N VAL A 130 -5.39 5.11 0.20
CA VAL A 130 -5.51 3.65 0.16
C VAL A 130 -5.06 3.16 -1.22
N PRO A 131 -4.38 2.00 -1.36
CA PRO A 131 -4.04 1.46 -2.67
C PRO A 131 -5.26 1.30 -3.58
N ARG A 132 -5.09 1.56 -4.88
CA ARG A 132 -6.15 1.31 -5.87
C ARG A 132 -6.58 -0.16 -5.84
N GLY A 133 -7.88 -0.40 -5.89
CA GLY A 133 -8.46 -1.75 -5.81
C GLY A 133 -8.50 -2.35 -4.40
N ALA A 134 -8.13 -1.60 -3.35
CA ALA A 134 -8.34 -2.05 -1.98
C ALA A 134 -9.79 -1.86 -1.51
N VAL A 135 -10.51 -0.90 -2.09
CA VAL A 135 -11.94 -0.69 -1.84
C VAL A 135 -12.74 -1.63 -2.75
N LEU A 136 -13.35 -2.66 -2.15
CA LEU A 136 -14.05 -3.71 -2.91
C LEU A 136 -15.49 -3.32 -3.23
N VAL A 137 -16.15 -2.68 -2.28
CA VAL A 137 -17.57 -2.31 -2.39
C VAL A 137 -17.73 -0.88 -1.92
N THR A 138 -18.28 -0.04 -2.81
CA THR A 138 -18.62 1.35 -2.52
C THR A 138 -20.14 1.55 -2.64
N PRO A 139 -20.87 1.60 -1.52
CA PRO A 139 -22.28 1.95 -1.50
C PRO A 139 -22.51 3.35 -2.10
N THR A 140 -23.67 3.58 -2.74
CA THR A 140 -24.00 4.86 -3.38
C THR A 140 -23.87 6.05 -2.43
N ARG A 141 -24.25 5.87 -1.15
CA ARG A 141 -24.14 6.90 -0.09
C ARG A 141 -22.72 7.35 0.22
N PHE A 142 -21.71 6.53 -0.10
CA PHE A 142 -20.30 6.82 0.17
C PHE A 142 -19.49 7.14 -1.09
N LYS A 143 -20.11 7.17 -2.28
CA LYS A 143 -19.41 7.55 -3.51
C LYS A 143 -18.78 8.95 -3.42
N GLY A 144 -19.44 9.91 -2.78
CA GLY A 144 -18.86 11.25 -2.58
C GLY A 144 -17.67 11.30 -1.62
N ARG A 145 -17.45 10.23 -0.84
CA ARG A 145 -16.31 10.09 0.10
C ARG A 145 -15.12 9.37 -0.51
N VAL A 146 -15.35 8.58 -1.57
CA VAL A 146 -14.30 7.84 -2.28
C VAL A 146 -13.92 8.64 -3.51
N ASP A 147 -12.64 9.00 -3.65
CA ASP A 147 -12.10 9.88 -4.69
C ASP A 147 -12.75 11.28 -4.74
N GLY A 148 -13.39 11.68 -3.63
CA GLY A 148 -13.99 12.99 -3.45
C GLY A 148 -12.99 14.09 -3.08
N LYS A 149 -13.53 15.26 -2.72
CA LYS A 149 -12.71 16.41 -2.29
C LYS A 149 -11.93 16.05 -1.02
N ARG A 150 -10.62 16.29 -1.05
CA ARG A 150 -9.72 16.16 0.11
C ARG A 150 -10.07 17.24 1.14
N ALA A 151 -10.87 16.89 2.13
CA ALA A 151 -11.25 17.78 3.23
C ALA A 151 -10.54 17.35 4.53
N GLY A 152 -9.90 18.29 5.21
CA GLY A 152 -9.27 18.07 6.51
C GLY A 152 -7.83 17.53 6.46
N LYS A 153 -7.41 16.91 7.56
CA LYS A 153 -6.01 16.45 7.77
C LYS A 153 -5.78 15.07 7.17
N LEU A 154 -4.62 14.87 6.52
CA LEU A 154 -4.14 13.55 6.13
C LEU A 154 -3.75 12.77 7.39
N VAL A 155 -4.32 11.58 7.56
CA VAL A 155 -4.07 10.70 8.72
C VAL A 155 -3.64 9.31 8.26
N THR A 156 -3.07 8.53 9.18
CA THR A 156 -2.73 7.13 8.91
C THR A 156 -4.00 6.29 8.77
N TRP A 157 -3.92 5.16 8.06
CA TRP A 157 -5.05 4.24 7.92
C TRP A 157 -5.62 3.78 9.27
N ARG A 158 -4.75 3.47 10.23
CA ARG A 158 -5.15 3.01 11.56
C ARG A 158 -5.99 4.05 12.29
N ASP A 159 -5.52 5.31 12.30
CA ASP A 159 -6.23 6.41 12.95
C ASP A 159 -7.50 6.79 12.20
N PHE A 160 -7.48 6.67 10.87
CA PHE A 160 -8.66 6.88 10.03
C PHE A 160 -9.76 5.87 10.36
N TYR A 161 -9.41 4.57 10.40
CA TYR A 161 -10.35 3.50 10.70
C TYR A 161 -10.90 3.61 12.12
N ALA A 162 -10.06 3.93 13.11
CA ALA A 162 -10.51 4.11 14.50
C ALA A 162 -11.64 5.15 14.63
N LYS A 163 -11.62 6.22 13.82
CA LYS A 163 -12.64 7.27 13.82
C LYS A 163 -13.85 6.98 12.93
N ASN A 164 -13.66 6.16 11.89
CA ASN A 164 -14.65 5.94 10.83
C ASN A 164 -15.20 4.50 10.78
N GLY A 165 -14.90 3.68 11.78
CA GLY A 165 -15.30 2.26 11.84
C GLY A 165 -16.81 2.01 11.85
N SER A 166 -17.64 3.02 12.12
CA SER A 166 -19.10 2.89 12.07
C SER A 166 -19.66 2.65 10.66
N TRP A 167 -18.92 3.05 9.61
CA TRP A 167 -19.35 2.93 8.22
C TRP A 167 -18.36 2.18 7.32
N ILE A 168 -17.23 1.73 7.88
CA ILE A 168 -16.19 0.97 7.19
C ILE A 168 -16.17 -0.45 7.74
N ARG A 169 -16.24 -1.44 6.85
CA ARG A 169 -16.04 -2.85 7.17
C ARG A 169 -14.70 -3.31 6.62
N LEU A 170 -13.89 -3.93 7.46
CA LEU A 170 -12.65 -4.57 7.04
C LEU A 170 -12.96 -5.98 6.53
N LEU A 171 -12.44 -6.31 5.35
CA LEU A 171 -12.42 -7.68 4.85
C LEU A 171 -11.00 -8.21 4.94
N PRO A 172 -10.69 -9.13 5.87
CA PRO A 172 -9.39 -9.80 5.88
C PRO A 172 -9.26 -10.64 4.61
N VAL A 173 -8.21 -10.39 3.82
CA VAL A 173 -7.90 -11.13 2.60
C VAL A 173 -6.52 -11.76 2.71
N THR A 174 -6.34 -12.93 2.09
CA THR A 174 -5.03 -13.57 2.00
C THR A 174 -4.22 -12.97 0.86
N LEU A 175 -2.88 -13.14 0.89
CA LEU A 175 -2.03 -12.71 -0.22
C LEU A 175 -2.37 -13.45 -1.54
N ALA A 176 -2.79 -14.71 -1.45
CA ALA A 176 -3.24 -15.48 -2.60
C ALA A 176 -4.48 -14.85 -3.25
N GLN A 177 -5.43 -14.39 -2.44
CA GLN A 177 -6.63 -13.67 -2.91
C GLN A 177 -6.28 -12.30 -3.48
N ALA A 178 -5.43 -11.52 -2.80
CA ALA A 178 -5.01 -10.21 -3.28
C ALA A 178 -4.31 -10.28 -4.66
N THR A 179 -3.51 -11.33 -4.88
CA THR A 179 -2.81 -11.60 -6.15
C THR A 179 -3.75 -12.12 -7.24
N GLY A 180 -4.95 -12.58 -6.88
CA GLY A 180 -5.92 -13.20 -7.81
C GLY A 180 -5.66 -14.68 -8.10
N GLN A 181 -4.92 -15.39 -7.24
CA GLN A 181 -4.78 -16.86 -7.33
C GLN A 181 -6.04 -17.57 -6.88
N ASP A 182 -6.62 -17.09 -5.78
CA ASP A 182 -7.90 -17.55 -5.26
C ASP A 182 -8.90 -16.39 -5.37
N PRO A 183 -9.64 -16.26 -6.49
CA PRO A 183 -10.54 -15.13 -6.67
C PRO A 183 -11.69 -15.17 -5.66
N LEU A 184 -12.08 -14.00 -5.15
CA LEU A 184 -13.24 -13.88 -4.26
C LEU A 184 -14.52 -14.31 -5.02
N LYS A 185 -15.31 -15.19 -4.40
CA LYS A 185 -16.60 -15.64 -4.94
C LYS A 185 -17.54 -14.44 -5.19
N ALA A 186 -18.15 -14.38 -6.37
CA ALA A 186 -19.05 -13.30 -6.74
C ALA A 186 -20.25 -13.18 -5.77
N GLU A 187 -20.85 -14.31 -5.38
CA GLU A 187 -21.94 -14.37 -4.39
C GLU A 187 -21.56 -13.69 -3.06
N TYR A 188 -20.30 -13.86 -2.63
CA TYR A 188 -19.81 -13.24 -1.42
C TYR A 188 -19.68 -11.72 -1.58
N LEU A 189 -19.19 -11.24 -2.73
CA LEU A 189 -19.15 -9.81 -3.04
C LEU A 189 -20.56 -9.20 -3.09
N GLU A 190 -21.56 -9.93 -3.59
CA GLU A 190 -22.96 -9.48 -3.56
C GLU A 190 -23.52 -9.38 -2.14
N SER A 191 -23.21 -10.36 -1.27
CA SER A 191 -23.59 -10.29 0.13
C SER A 191 -22.99 -9.06 0.82
N LEU A 192 -21.76 -8.69 0.45
CA LEU A 192 -21.07 -7.50 0.95
C LEU A 192 -21.74 -6.21 0.44
N LYS A 193 -22.21 -6.16 -0.81
CA LYS A 193 -23.00 -5.04 -1.35
C LYS A 193 -24.28 -4.80 -0.54
N ARG A 194 -24.95 -5.86 -0.08
CA ARG A 194 -26.18 -5.74 0.75
C ARG A 194 -25.93 -5.10 2.11
N SER A 195 -24.72 -5.18 2.67
CA SER A 195 -24.40 -4.58 3.98
C SER A 195 -24.50 -3.06 4.00
N GLY A 196 -24.39 -2.40 2.83
CA GLY A 196 -24.40 -0.95 2.72
C GLY A 196 -23.19 -0.25 3.36
N LEU A 197 -22.18 -0.98 3.85
CA LEU A 197 -20.95 -0.43 4.42
C LEU A 197 -19.86 -0.31 3.34
N LEU A 198 -18.90 0.61 3.53
CA LEU A 198 -17.71 0.66 2.69
C LEU A 198 -16.82 -0.54 3.04
N VAL A 199 -16.57 -1.44 2.09
CA VAL A 199 -15.75 -2.63 2.35
C VAL A 199 -14.33 -2.42 1.83
N VAL A 200 -13.36 -2.52 2.73
CA VAL A 200 -11.94 -2.36 2.42
C VAL A 200 -11.18 -3.65 2.71
N ALA A 201 -10.41 -4.12 1.74
CA ALA A 201 -9.57 -5.30 1.86
C ALA A 201 -8.32 -5.00 2.71
N VAL A 202 -8.04 -5.87 3.68
CA VAL A 202 -6.93 -5.71 4.62
C VAL A 202 -6.13 -7.00 4.70
N CYS A 203 -4.81 -6.88 4.71
CA CYS A 203 -3.88 -7.97 5.00
C CYS A 203 -2.90 -7.49 6.07
N GLN A 204 -2.72 -8.27 7.15
CA GLN A 204 -1.83 -7.94 8.27
C GLN A 204 -2.08 -6.54 8.90
N GLY A 205 -3.33 -6.09 8.92
CA GLY A 205 -3.72 -4.80 9.51
C GLY A 205 -3.58 -3.59 8.59
N GLY A 206 -3.01 -3.75 7.39
CA GLY A 206 -2.90 -2.69 6.37
C GLY A 206 -3.84 -2.92 5.17
N PRO A 207 -4.33 -1.85 4.52
CA PRO A 207 -5.15 -2.01 3.33
C PRO A 207 -4.31 -2.51 2.16
N ILE A 208 -4.85 -3.45 1.39
CA ILE A 208 -4.15 -4.11 0.28
C ILE A 208 -5.02 -4.08 -0.98
N SER A 209 -4.38 -3.88 -2.14
CA SER A 209 -5.06 -3.98 -3.44
C SER A 209 -5.44 -5.42 -3.74
N VAL A 210 -6.69 -5.66 -4.14
CA VAL A 210 -7.16 -6.98 -4.56
C VAL A 210 -7.40 -6.97 -6.06
N ASN A 211 -6.83 -7.95 -6.75
CA ASN A 211 -7.11 -8.18 -8.16
C ASN A 211 -8.48 -8.86 -8.29
N LEU A 212 -9.51 -8.10 -8.64
CA LEU A 212 -10.84 -8.65 -8.85
C LEU A 212 -10.87 -9.48 -10.14
N PRO A 213 -11.54 -10.65 -10.14
CA PRO A 213 -11.72 -11.42 -11.35
C PRO A 213 -12.52 -10.58 -12.37
N VAL A 214 -11.91 -10.28 -13.51
CA VAL A 214 -12.62 -9.72 -14.67
C VAL A 214 -13.14 -10.92 -15.45
N GLU A 215 -14.45 -10.98 -15.66
CA GLU A 215 -15.09 -12.04 -16.45
C GLU A 215 -14.35 -12.18 -17.81
N GLY A 216 -13.82 -13.38 -18.07
CA GLY A 216 -13.10 -13.70 -19.31
C GLY A 216 -11.57 -13.56 -19.28
N LYS A 217 -10.94 -13.21 -18.15
CA LYS A 217 -9.47 -13.22 -18.03
C LYS A 217 -9.00 -14.36 -17.15
N GLU A 218 -8.20 -15.28 -17.71
CA GLU A 218 -7.56 -16.34 -16.94
C GLU A 218 -6.70 -15.75 -15.80
N PRO A 219 -6.71 -16.37 -14.60
CA PRO A 219 -5.89 -15.90 -13.49
C PRO A 219 -4.41 -15.90 -13.91
N PRO A 220 -3.64 -14.85 -13.57
CA PRO A 220 -2.23 -14.79 -13.94
C PRO A 220 -1.51 -16.00 -13.33
N LYS A 221 -0.99 -16.87 -14.19
CA LYS A 221 -0.14 -17.99 -13.77
C LYS A 221 1.11 -17.39 -13.14
N LEU A 222 1.31 -17.61 -11.84
CA LEU A 222 2.57 -17.20 -11.21
C LEU A 222 3.73 -17.87 -11.95
N ALA A 223 4.76 -17.08 -12.23
CA ALA A 223 6.02 -17.65 -12.65
C ALA A 223 6.40 -18.68 -11.58
N LYS A 224 6.49 -19.96 -11.98
CA LYS A 224 6.92 -21.02 -11.07
C LYS A 224 8.22 -20.56 -10.43
N PRO A 225 8.40 -20.74 -9.11
CA PRO A 225 9.65 -20.35 -8.46
C PRO A 225 10.79 -20.96 -9.27
N VAL A 226 11.64 -20.09 -9.82
CA VAL A 226 12.79 -20.54 -10.61
C VAL A 226 13.63 -21.36 -9.66
N LYS A 227 13.81 -22.65 -9.98
CA LYS A 227 14.67 -23.51 -9.16
C LYS A 227 16.03 -22.84 -9.08
N ALA A 228 16.66 -22.83 -7.90
CA ALA A 228 17.97 -22.20 -7.73
C ALA A 228 19.02 -22.69 -8.75
N ALA A 229 18.89 -23.93 -9.23
CA ALA A 229 19.71 -24.51 -10.29
C ALA A 229 19.53 -23.86 -11.68
N GLU A 230 18.37 -23.27 -11.96
CA GLU A 230 18.03 -22.59 -13.22
C GLU A 230 18.32 -21.09 -13.17
N TRP A 231 18.67 -20.55 -12.01
CA TRP A 231 19.23 -19.20 -11.90
C TRP A 231 20.63 -19.21 -12.56
N LYS A 232 20.66 -18.96 -13.87
CA LYS A 232 21.90 -18.57 -14.56
C LYS A 232 22.32 -17.23 -13.95
N SER A 233 23.30 -17.28 -13.04
CA SER A 233 24.01 -16.10 -12.58
C SER A 233 24.46 -15.33 -13.83
N ALA A 234 23.92 -14.13 -14.03
CA ALA A 234 24.30 -13.26 -15.13
C ALA A 234 25.83 -13.26 -15.19
N SER A 235 26.38 -13.83 -16.26
CA SER A 235 27.80 -13.96 -16.48
C SER A 235 28.40 -12.57 -16.31
N ARG A 236 29.17 -12.37 -15.22
CA ARG A 236 29.98 -11.16 -15.07
C ARG A 236 31.01 -11.21 -16.18
N ARG A 237 30.79 -10.42 -17.23
CA ARG A 237 31.83 -10.05 -18.19
C ARG A 237 32.58 -8.83 -17.64
#